data_AF-A0A349JH36-F1
#
_entry.id   AF-A0A349JH36-F1
#
_cell.length_a   1.000
_cell.length_b   1.000
_cell.length_c   1.000
_cell.angle_alpha   90.00
_cell.angle_beta   90.00
_cell.angle_gamma   90.00
#
_symmetry.space_group_name_H-M   'P 1'
#
loop_
_entity.id
_entity.type
_entity.pdbx_description
1 polymer ?
#
loop_
_entity_poly.entity_id
_entity_poly.type
_entity_poly.pdbx_seq_one_letter_code
_entity_poly.pdbx_strand_id
1 'polypeptide(L)'
;KGLGEEAADILREKGLADEEKWSDLITLYQGHPSWLNIIAATILELFDGSVSLFLADGNDVFLGDLEPLLETHLERLSDSEKKALYWLATQNEAVDISRQPADSLLSKSEFWQAIQSLARRGLVEKILVGTRSKFQINPVFQQYIKSK
;
A
#
# COMPACT_ATOMS: atom_id res chain seq x y z
N LYS A 1 -7.41 -16.17 -11.69
CA LYS A 1 -7.07 -16.59 -10.31
C LYS A 1 -6.52 -15.37 -9.63
N GLY A 2 -7.31 -14.79 -8.71
CA GLY A 2 -6.98 -13.53 -8.08
C GLY A 2 -6.09 -13.77 -6.87
N LEU A 3 -5.22 -12.80 -6.58
CA LEU A 3 -4.31 -12.76 -5.42
C LEU A 3 -4.98 -13.12 -4.07
N GLY A 4 -6.32 -13.04 -3.96
CA GLY A 4 -7.07 -13.34 -2.75
C GLY A 4 -7.13 -14.81 -2.32
N GLU A 5 -7.15 -15.78 -3.26
CA GLU A 5 -7.12 -17.22 -2.87
C GLU A 5 -5.73 -17.62 -2.35
N GLU A 6 -4.67 -17.14 -2.99
CA GLU A 6 -3.28 -17.36 -2.55
C GLU A 6 -2.97 -16.66 -1.22
N ALA A 7 -3.62 -15.51 -0.95
CA ALA A 7 -3.38 -14.74 0.26
C ALA A 7 -3.85 -15.44 1.55
N ALA A 8 -5.05 -16.04 1.55
CA ALA A 8 -5.55 -16.77 2.72
C ALA A 8 -4.74 -18.05 2.99
N ASP A 9 -4.28 -18.72 1.94
CA ASP A 9 -3.44 -19.91 2.06
C ASP A 9 -2.10 -19.58 2.74
N ILE A 10 -1.50 -18.43 2.46
CA ILE A 10 -0.28 -17.96 3.16
C ILE A 10 -0.53 -17.84 4.67
N LEU A 11 -1.64 -17.22 5.08
CA LEU A 11 -1.95 -17.05 6.50
C LEU A 11 -2.20 -18.39 7.19
N ARG A 12 -2.85 -19.33 6.49
CA ARG A 12 -3.07 -20.70 6.96
C ARG A 12 -1.78 -21.48 7.11
N GLU A 13 -0.92 -21.45 6.11
CA GLU A 13 0.39 -22.13 6.11
C GLU A 13 1.31 -21.60 7.22
N LYS A 14 1.18 -20.31 7.55
CA LYS A 14 1.87 -19.68 8.68
C LYS A 14 1.27 -20.06 10.04
N GLY A 15 0.06 -20.60 10.09
CA GLY A 15 -0.60 -21.00 11.33
C GLY A 15 -1.18 -19.84 12.12
N LEU A 16 -1.63 -18.78 11.45
CA LEU A 16 -2.33 -17.68 12.12
C LEU A 16 -3.70 -18.14 12.64
N ALA A 17 -4.15 -17.53 13.73
CA ALA A 17 -5.49 -17.71 14.29
C ALA A 17 -6.48 -16.69 13.70
N ASP A 18 -7.72 -16.71 14.19
CA ASP A 18 -8.75 -15.72 13.90
C ASP A 18 -9.07 -15.58 12.39
N GLU A 19 -9.42 -16.68 11.73
CA GLU A 19 -9.70 -16.73 10.29
C GLU A 19 -10.74 -15.68 9.84
N GLU A 20 -11.70 -15.35 10.71
CA GLU A 20 -12.70 -14.31 10.45
C GLU A 20 -12.09 -12.91 10.26
N LYS A 21 -10.87 -12.68 10.75
CA LYS A 21 -10.11 -11.43 10.61
C LYS A 21 -9.16 -11.42 9.42
N TRP A 22 -8.95 -12.55 8.76
CA TRP A 22 -7.98 -12.64 7.67
C TRP A 22 -8.34 -11.72 6.49
N SER A 23 -9.63 -11.53 6.22
CA SER A 23 -10.04 -10.62 5.15
C SER A 23 -9.63 -9.16 5.42
N ASP A 24 -9.65 -8.72 6.68
CA ASP A 24 -9.19 -7.40 7.09
C ASP A 24 -7.67 -7.28 6.89
N LEU A 25 -6.91 -8.28 7.36
CA LEU A 25 -5.46 -8.33 7.21
C LEU A 25 -5.02 -8.37 5.74
N ILE A 26 -5.69 -9.20 4.93
CA ILE A 26 -5.44 -9.31 3.49
C ILE A 26 -5.74 -7.98 2.81
N THR A 27 -6.83 -7.30 3.18
CA THR A 27 -7.16 -5.98 2.62
C THR A 27 -6.11 -4.94 3.00
N LEU A 28 -5.65 -4.94 4.26
CA LEU A 28 -4.67 -3.98 4.78
C LEU A 28 -3.33 -4.05 4.03
N TYR A 29 -2.90 -5.27 3.69
CA TYR A 29 -1.68 -5.53 2.90
C TYR A 29 -1.98 -5.86 1.42
N GLN A 30 -3.18 -5.51 0.96
CA GLN A 30 -3.64 -5.61 -0.43
C GLN A 30 -3.46 -6.99 -1.10
N GLY A 31 -3.45 -8.06 -0.31
CA GLY A 31 -3.22 -9.42 -0.80
C GLY A 31 -1.81 -9.65 -1.34
N HIS A 32 -0.84 -8.79 -1.03
CA HIS A 32 0.53 -8.92 -1.54
C HIS A 32 1.25 -10.08 -0.84
N PRO A 33 1.62 -11.18 -1.53
CA PRO A 33 2.11 -12.39 -0.89
C PRO A 33 3.36 -12.19 -0.02
N SER A 34 4.31 -11.38 -0.48
CA SER A 34 5.53 -11.13 0.31
C SER A 34 5.26 -10.31 1.57
N TRP A 35 4.30 -9.37 1.53
CA TRP A 35 3.97 -8.56 2.68
C TRP A 35 3.22 -9.37 3.72
N LEU A 36 2.26 -10.18 3.28
CA LEU A 36 1.54 -11.11 4.15
C LEU A 36 2.47 -12.12 4.80
N ASN A 37 3.49 -12.61 4.09
CA ASN A 37 4.48 -13.51 4.68
C ASN A 37 5.29 -12.86 5.81
N ILE A 38 5.70 -11.60 5.63
CA ILE A 38 6.46 -10.84 6.62
C ILE A 38 5.57 -10.55 7.84
N ILE A 39 4.38 -10.03 7.61
CA ILE A 39 3.46 -9.66 8.69
C ILE A 39 2.94 -10.89 9.44
N ALA A 40 2.68 -12.01 8.76
CA ALA A 40 2.32 -13.25 9.44
C ALA A 40 3.43 -13.72 10.39
N ALA A 41 4.71 -13.56 10.02
CA ALA A 41 5.82 -13.87 10.92
C ALA A 41 5.82 -12.95 12.15
N THR A 42 5.60 -11.64 11.96
CA THR A 42 5.46 -10.67 13.06
C THR A 42 4.29 -11.00 13.98
N ILE A 43 3.13 -11.38 13.44
CA ILE A 43 1.95 -11.73 14.25
C ILE A 43 2.22 -12.97 15.10
N LEU A 44 2.91 -13.97 14.56
CA LEU A 44 3.33 -15.14 15.34
C LEU A 44 4.29 -14.76 16.46
N GLU A 45 5.29 -13.93 16.17
CA GLU A 45 6.32 -13.54 17.13
C GLU A 45 5.77 -12.70 18.29
N LEU A 46 4.89 -11.74 18.00
CA LEU A 46 4.44 -10.75 18.97
C LEU A 46 3.12 -11.10 19.66
N PHE A 47 2.28 -11.90 19.00
CA PHE A 47 0.88 -12.15 19.42
C PHE A 47 0.50 -13.63 19.37
N ASP A 48 1.49 -14.54 19.31
CA ASP A 48 1.29 -15.99 19.25
C ASP A 48 0.29 -16.42 18.16
N GLY A 49 0.27 -15.67 17.05
CA GLY A 49 -0.59 -15.94 15.90
C GLY A 49 -1.97 -15.28 15.93
N SER A 50 -2.34 -14.55 16.99
CA SER A 50 -3.65 -13.87 17.06
C SER A 50 -3.69 -12.63 16.16
N VAL A 51 -4.46 -12.74 15.07
CA VAL A 51 -4.73 -11.63 14.15
C VAL A 51 -5.65 -10.61 14.82
N SER A 52 -6.57 -11.04 15.68
CA SER A 52 -7.45 -10.14 16.44
C SER A 52 -6.66 -9.21 17.37
N LEU A 53 -5.62 -9.70 18.05
CA LEU A 53 -4.75 -8.85 18.88
C LEU A 53 -3.94 -7.87 18.03
N PHE A 54 -3.41 -8.32 16.90
CA PHE A 54 -2.66 -7.47 15.99
C PHE A 54 -3.51 -6.31 15.43
N LEU A 55 -4.80 -6.54 15.15
CA LEU A 55 -5.73 -5.55 14.62
C LEU A 55 -6.51 -4.77 15.71
N ALA A 56 -6.16 -4.93 16.99
CA ALA A 56 -6.98 -4.41 18.09
C ALA A 56 -7.07 -2.88 18.16
N ASP A 57 -5.99 -2.17 17.78
CA ASP A 57 -5.89 -0.70 17.86
C ASP A 57 -6.32 0.01 16.57
N GLY A 58 -7.07 -0.69 15.71
CA GLY A 58 -7.50 -0.22 14.39
C GLY A 58 -6.73 -0.91 13.28
N ASN A 59 -7.32 -0.94 12.08
CA ASN A 59 -6.71 -1.53 10.88
C ASN A 59 -5.63 -0.59 10.31
N ASP A 60 -4.73 -0.11 11.16
CA ASP A 60 -3.60 0.72 10.76
C ASP A 60 -2.48 -0.17 10.20
N VAL A 61 -1.80 0.32 9.16
CA VAL A 61 -0.70 -0.43 8.56
C VAL A 61 0.50 -0.41 9.52
N PHE A 62 0.83 -1.56 10.08
CA PHE A 62 2.13 -1.77 10.69
C PHE A 62 3.17 -2.08 9.62
N LEU A 63 4.29 -1.35 9.62
CA LEU A 63 5.36 -1.52 8.63
C LEU A 63 6.39 -2.56 9.08
N GLY A 64 7.00 -2.37 10.25
CA GLY A 64 8.02 -3.28 10.79
C GLY A 64 9.06 -3.70 9.74
N ASP A 65 9.25 -5.00 9.58
CA ASP A 65 10.19 -5.59 8.63
C ASP A 65 9.85 -5.37 7.14
N LEU A 66 8.72 -4.74 6.83
CA LEU A 66 8.41 -4.27 5.47
C LEU A 66 9.24 -3.06 5.07
N GLU A 67 9.68 -2.23 6.02
CA GLU A 67 10.33 -0.95 5.72
C GLU A 67 11.51 -1.05 4.73
N PRO A 68 12.47 -1.99 4.88
CA PRO A 68 13.59 -2.09 3.93
C PRO A 68 13.17 -2.51 2.53
N LEU A 69 12.13 -3.36 2.44
CA LEU A 69 11.56 -3.79 1.16
C LEU A 69 10.91 -2.60 0.45
N LEU A 70 10.09 -1.83 1.18
CA LEU A 70 9.43 -0.64 0.64
C LEU A 70 10.44 0.41 0.18
N GLU A 71 11.49 0.67 0.97
CA GLU A 71 12.56 1.60 0.59
C GLU A 71 13.22 1.19 -0.73
N THR A 72 13.56 -0.09 -0.88
CA THR A 72 14.17 -0.61 -2.11
C THR A 72 13.28 -0.37 -3.35
N HIS A 73 11.96 -0.44 -3.20
CA HIS A 73 11.03 -0.11 -4.28
C HIS A 73 11.05 1.38 -4.64
N LEU A 74 11.16 2.25 -3.63
CA LEU A 74 11.16 3.71 -3.79
C LEU A 74 12.50 4.25 -4.32
N GLU A 75 13.63 3.65 -3.95
CA GLU A 75 14.97 4.05 -4.41
C GLU A 75 15.07 4.03 -5.95
N ARG A 76 14.42 3.06 -6.59
CA ARG A 76 14.40 2.83 -8.05
C ARG A 76 13.47 3.77 -8.82
N LEU A 77 12.84 4.71 -8.14
CA LEU A 77 11.99 5.71 -8.77
C LEU A 77 12.82 6.89 -9.28
N SER A 78 12.45 7.41 -10.44
CA SER A 78 12.98 8.67 -10.95
C SER A 78 12.58 9.84 -10.04
N ASP A 79 13.26 10.97 -10.18
CA ASP A 79 12.91 12.17 -9.40
C ASP A 79 11.48 12.65 -9.67
N SER A 80 10.98 12.50 -10.90
CA SER A 80 9.59 12.86 -11.25
C SER A 80 8.59 11.89 -10.61
N GLU A 81 8.88 10.59 -10.61
CA GLU A 81 8.08 9.57 -9.91
C GLU A 81 8.05 9.84 -8.41
N LYS A 82 9.20 10.09 -7.78
CA LYS A 82 9.29 10.43 -6.34
C LYS A 82 8.46 11.67 -6.02
N LYS A 83 8.63 12.77 -6.75
CA LYS A 83 7.86 14.02 -6.55
C LYS A 83 6.35 13.79 -6.65
N ALA A 84 5.90 13.04 -7.67
CA ALA A 84 4.48 12.73 -7.82
C ALA A 84 3.95 11.83 -6.70
N LEU A 85 4.74 10.84 -6.28
CA LEU A 85 4.38 9.91 -5.20
C LEU A 85 4.28 10.62 -3.85
N TYR A 86 5.29 11.43 -3.49
CA TYR A 86 5.27 12.22 -2.26
C TYR A 86 4.09 13.18 -2.22
N TRP A 87 3.77 13.82 -3.36
CA TRP A 87 2.57 14.66 -3.43
C TRP A 87 1.28 13.85 -3.21
N LEU A 88 1.14 12.66 -3.80
CA LEU A 88 -0.01 11.80 -3.56
C LEU A 88 -0.11 11.35 -2.09
N ALA A 89 1.02 11.09 -1.44
CA ALA A 89 1.05 10.65 -0.05
C ALA A 89 0.50 11.70 0.94
N THR A 90 0.58 13.00 0.60
CA THR A 90 0.00 14.08 1.40
C THR A 90 -1.52 14.25 1.21
N GLN A 91 -2.11 13.56 0.24
CA GLN A 91 -3.55 13.61 0.00
C GLN A 91 -4.27 12.66 0.95
N ASN A 92 -5.30 13.15 1.64
CA ASN A 92 -6.13 12.33 2.54
C ASN A 92 -7.17 11.48 1.79
N GLU A 93 -7.46 11.82 0.54
CA GLU A 93 -8.42 11.12 -0.31
C GLU A 93 -7.85 10.93 -1.71
N ALA A 94 -8.43 10.00 -2.48
CA ALA A 94 -8.13 9.88 -3.89
C ALA A 94 -8.38 11.20 -4.62
N VAL A 95 -7.48 11.54 -5.55
CA VAL A 95 -7.43 12.84 -6.24
C VAL A 95 -7.65 12.73 -7.75
N ASP A 96 -8.18 13.81 -8.33
CA ASP A 96 -8.31 13.97 -9.77
C ASP A 96 -7.01 14.54 -10.35
N ILE A 97 -6.21 13.68 -10.97
CA ILE A 97 -4.90 14.03 -11.53
C ILE A 97 -4.97 14.95 -12.77
N SER A 98 -6.18 15.26 -13.27
CA SER A 98 -6.34 16.29 -14.30
C SER A 98 -6.04 17.69 -13.76
N ARG A 99 -6.14 17.86 -12.43
CA ARG A 99 -5.82 19.08 -11.68
C ARG A 99 -4.46 18.88 -11.02
N GLN A 100 -3.40 19.15 -11.79
CA GLN A 100 -2.05 19.17 -11.26
C GLN A 100 -1.94 20.14 -10.08
N PRO A 101 -1.12 19.85 -9.05
CA PRO A 101 -0.89 20.78 -7.95
C PRO A 101 -0.35 22.11 -8.46
N ALA A 102 -0.87 23.22 -7.94
CA ALA A 102 -0.43 24.55 -8.35
C ALA A 102 1.08 24.77 -8.10
N ASP A 103 1.63 24.15 -7.05
CA ASP A 103 3.04 24.24 -6.66
C ASP A 103 3.90 23.09 -7.22
N SER A 104 3.41 22.37 -8.24
CA SER A 104 4.13 21.24 -8.79
C SER A 104 5.38 21.70 -9.55
N LEU A 105 6.55 21.22 -9.12
CA LEU A 105 7.84 21.38 -9.81
C LEU A 105 7.95 20.57 -11.11
N LEU A 106 6.87 19.92 -11.56
CA LEU A 106 6.82 19.11 -12.77
C LEU A 106 6.00 19.83 -13.84
N SER A 107 6.31 19.61 -15.11
CA SER A 107 5.35 19.90 -16.18
C SER A 107 4.18 18.92 -16.13
N LYS A 108 3.06 19.29 -16.74
CA LYS A 108 1.87 18.43 -16.82
C LYS A 108 2.15 17.08 -17.48
N SER A 109 3.01 17.07 -18.51
CA SER A 109 3.42 15.84 -19.19
C SER A 109 4.24 14.93 -18.28
N GLU A 110 5.23 15.49 -17.57
CA GLU A 110 6.06 14.72 -16.63
C GLU A 110 5.23 14.15 -15.49
N PHE A 111 4.29 14.94 -14.95
CA PHE A 111 3.39 14.48 -13.89
C PHE A 111 2.54 13.29 -14.35
N TRP A 112 1.92 13.36 -15.54
CA TRP A 112 1.12 12.26 -16.05
C TRP A 112 1.95 11.01 -16.39
N GLN A 113 3.16 11.18 -16.92
CA GLN A 113 4.08 10.06 -17.14
C GLN A 113 4.51 9.41 -15.83
N ALA A 114 4.80 10.21 -14.80
CA ALA A 114 5.12 9.72 -13.46
C ALA A 114 3.94 8.91 -12.87
N ILE A 115 2.72 9.46 -12.89
CA ILE A 115 1.53 8.75 -12.39
C ILE A 115 1.29 7.45 -13.18
N GLN A 116 1.41 7.48 -14.51
CA GLN A 116 1.26 6.28 -15.33
C GLN A 116 2.30 5.21 -14.97
N SER A 117 3.55 5.61 -14.76
CA SER A 117 4.62 4.69 -14.39
C SER A 117 4.40 4.10 -12.99
N LEU A 118 4.06 4.95 -12.00
CA LEU A 118 3.73 4.52 -10.64
C LEU A 118 2.56 3.53 -10.62
N ALA A 119 1.52 3.78 -11.44
CA ALA A 119 0.39 2.87 -11.55
C ALA A 119 0.77 1.51 -12.15
N ARG A 120 1.64 1.49 -13.17
CA ARG A 120 2.18 0.22 -13.73
C ARG A 120 3.01 -0.57 -12.72
N ARG A 121 3.62 0.12 -11.75
CA ARG A 121 4.40 -0.48 -10.64
C ARG A 121 3.54 -0.88 -9.44
N GLY A 122 2.22 -0.62 -9.44
CA GLY A 122 1.32 -0.91 -8.32
C GLY A 122 1.45 0.04 -7.12
N LEU A 123 2.17 1.16 -7.27
CA LEU A 123 2.35 2.16 -6.21
C LEU A 123 1.17 3.14 -6.13
N VAL A 124 0.47 3.32 -7.24
CA VAL A 124 -0.68 4.20 -7.38
C VAL A 124 -1.85 3.43 -7.97
N GLU A 125 -3.00 3.55 -7.32
CA GLU A 125 -4.23 2.89 -7.72
C GLU A 125 -5.17 3.88 -8.38
N LYS A 126 -5.86 3.41 -9.42
CA LYS A 126 -6.96 4.13 -10.05
C LYS A 126 -8.27 3.58 -9.51
N ILE A 127 -9.06 4.43 -8.88
CA ILE A 127 -10.39 4.09 -8.37
C ILE A 127 -11.47 4.90 -9.07
N LEU A 128 -12.69 4.36 -9.13
CA LEU A 128 -13.86 5.07 -9.66
C LEU A 128 -14.64 5.67 -8.49
N VAL A 129 -14.72 7.00 -8.42
CA VAL A 129 -15.52 7.73 -7.43
C VAL A 129 -16.65 8.46 -8.16
N GLY A 130 -17.86 7.92 -8.03
CA GLY A 130 -19.01 8.35 -8.84
C GLY A 130 -18.75 8.08 -10.33
N THR A 131 -18.70 9.14 -11.15
CA THR A 131 -18.44 9.04 -12.60
C THR A 131 -17.02 9.39 -13.00
N ARG A 132 -16.13 9.69 -12.05
CA ARG A 132 -14.76 10.14 -12.32
C ARG A 132 -13.73 9.18 -11.78
N SER A 133 -12.68 8.98 -12.57
CA SER A 133 -11.48 8.29 -12.11
C SER A 133 -10.69 9.19 -11.18
N LYS A 134 -10.36 8.67 -10.01
CA LYS A 134 -9.44 9.29 -9.07
C LYS A 134 -8.26 8.36 -8.82
N PHE A 135 -7.18 8.91 -8.29
CA PHE A 135 -5.95 8.19 -8.04
C PHE A 135 -5.54 8.35 -6.59
N GLN A 136 -5.06 7.27 -6.00
CA GLN A 136 -4.56 7.26 -4.64
C GLN A 136 -3.27 6.45 -4.58
N ILE A 137 -2.43 6.75 -3.61
CA ILE A 137 -1.26 5.94 -3.31
C ILE A 137 -1.71 4.64 -2.62
N ASN A 138 -0.96 3.57 -2.83
CA ASN A 138 -1.08 2.33 -2.07
C ASN A 138 -0.96 2.63 -0.55
N PRO A 139 -1.90 2.20 0.31
CA PRO A 139 -1.90 2.53 1.74
C PRO A 139 -0.62 2.13 2.47
N VAL A 140 0.02 1.01 2.08
CA VAL A 140 1.27 0.55 2.70
C VAL A 140 2.43 1.51 2.40
N PHE A 141 2.55 1.94 1.13
CA PHE A 141 3.53 2.95 0.76
C PHE A 141 3.19 4.34 1.31
N GLN A 142 1.90 4.67 1.42
CA GLN A 142 1.47 5.91 2.05
C GLN A 142 1.90 5.98 3.51
N GLN A 143 1.70 4.88 4.25
CA GLN A 143 2.12 4.79 5.63
C GLN A 143 3.64 4.92 5.75
N TYR A 144 4.39 4.23 4.89
CA TYR A 144 5.85 4.34 4.83
C TYR A 144 6.33 5.78 4.62
N ILE A 145 5.72 6.51 3.70
CA ILE A 145 6.10 7.89 3.43
C ILE A 145 5.74 8.82 4.60
N LYS A 146 4.63 8.55 5.30
CA LYS A 146 4.18 9.36 6.46
C LYS A 146 4.98 9.08 7.73
N SER A 147 5.64 7.93 7.84
CA SER A 147 6.46 7.58 9.02
C SER A 147 7.90 8.09 8.95
N LYS A 148 8.31 8.70 7.82
CA LYS A 148 9.60 9.36 7.62
C LYS A 148 9.51 10.86 7.85
#